data_AF-A0A212KQT3-F1
#
_entry.id   AF-A0A212KQT3-F1
#
_cell.length_a   1.000
_cell.length_b   1.000
_cell.length_c   1.000
_cell.angle_alpha   90.00
_cell.angle_beta   90.00
_cell.angle_gamma   90.00
#
_symmetry.space_group_name_H-M   'P 1'
#
loop_
_entity.id
_entity.type
_entity.pdbx_description
1 polymer ?
#
loop_
_entity_poly.entity_id
_entity_poly.type
_entity_poly.pdbx_seq_one_letter_code
_entity_poly.pdbx_strand_id
1 'polypeptide(L)'
;MSRAMIPSTEMKNKNFKDKKAKARFDRLWMKHPENFDPNKGSLGKIRLNKTLEVFPSSFSFEGKKILDLACGKGDLSKKLLKKGIKVDACDISTNALKF
;
A
#
# COMPACT_ATOMS: atom_id res chain seq x y z
N MET A 1 -28.71 6.07 11.24
CA MET A 1 -27.71 6.49 10.23
C MET A 1 -28.13 5.94 8.88
N SER A 2 -28.59 6.80 7.95
CA SER A 2 -28.99 6.39 6.60
C SER A 2 -27.73 6.16 5.75
N ARG A 3 -27.55 4.95 5.20
CA ARG A 3 -26.54 4.69 4.18
C ARG A 3 -27.06 5.28 2.87
N ALA A 4 -26.32 6.23 2.30
CA ALA A 4 -26.57 6.69 0.94
C ALA A 4 -26.48 5.48 -0.02
N MET A 5 -27.62 5.11 -0.60
CA MET A 5 -27.70 4.10 -1.66
C MET A 5 -27.21 4.73 -2.96
N ILE A 6 -26.10 4.23 -3.49
CA ILE A 6 -25.56 4.65 -4.79
C ILE A 6 -26.42 3.96 -5.89
N PRO A 7 -26.88 4.67 -6.92
CA PRO A 7 -27.63 4.09 -8.03
C PRO A 7 -26.91 2.90 -8.70
N SER A 8 -27.68 1.88 -9.11
CA SER A 8 -27.15 0.60 -9.63
C SER A 8 -26.29 0.75 -10.90
N THR A 9 -26.57 1.75 -11.74
CA THR A 9 -25.80 2.09 -12.94
C THR A 9 -24.45 2.73 -12.62
N GLU A 10 -24.38 3.59 -11.59
CA GLU A 10 -23.10 4.13 -11.08
C GLU A 10 -22.25 3.02 -10.44
N MET A 11 -22.87 2.08 -9.72
CA MET A 11 -22.18 0.90 -9.19
C MET A 11 -21.55 0.03 -10.30
N LYS A 12 -22.28 -0.25 -11.39
CA LYS A 12 -21.76 -1.05 -12.51
C LYS A 12 -20.57 -0.36 -13.19
N ASN A 13 -20.65 0.94 -13.44
CA ASN A 13 -19.55 1.70 -14.04
C ASN A 13 -18.33 1.82 -13.13
N LYS A 14 -18.54 1.95 -11.81
CA LYS A 14 -17.48 1.93 -10.80
C LYS A 14 -16.74 0.60 -10.80
N ASN A 15 -17.47 -0.51 -10.77
CA ASN A 15 -16.90 -1.86 -10.83
C ASN A 15 -16.03 -2.12 -12.08
N PHE A 16 -16.41 -1.55 -13.24
CA PHE A 16 -15.60 -1.69 -14.45
C PHE A 16 -14.31 -0.84 -14.40
N LYS A 17 -14.39 0.40 -13.91
CA LYS A 17 -13.22 1.26 -13.71
C LYS A 17 -12.24 0.66 -12.70
N ASP A 18 -12.75 0.08 -11.61
CA ASP A 18 -11.95 -0.56 -10.58
C ASP A 18 -11.21 -1.80 -11.13
N LYS A 19 -11.90 -2.65 -11.91
CA LYS A 19 -11.27 -3.79 -12.60
C LYS A 19 -10.19 -3.35 -13.60
N LYS A 20 -10.43 -2.28 -14.36
CA LYS A 20 -9.46 -1.75 -15.33
C LYS A 20 -8.22 -1.18 -14.62
N ALA A 21 -8.41 -0.47 -13.51
CA ALA A 21 -7.32 0.06 -12.69
C ALA A 21 -6.47 -1.08 -12.11
N LYS A 22 -7.10 -2.07 -11.48
CA LYS A 22 -6.41 -3.25 -10.95
C LYS A 22 -5.59 -3.96 -12.02
N ALA A 23 -6.21 -4.28 -13.16
CA ALA A 23 -5.51 -4.96 -14.26
C ALA A 23 -4.34 -4.13 -14.81
N ARG A 24 -4.45 -2.80 -14.83
CA ARG A 24 -3.33 -1.91 -15.23
C ARG A 24 -2.16 -2.03 -14.26
N PHE A 25 -2.41 -1.91 -12.95
CA PHE A 25 -1.35 -2.00 -11.94
C PHE A 25 -0.73 -3.40 -11.87
N ASP A 26 -1.54 -4.46 -11.94
CA ASP A 26 -1.05 -5.84 -12.00
C ASP A 26 -0.09 -6.04 -13.18
N ARG A 27 -0.42 -5.51 -14.37
CA ARG A 27 0.45 -5.58 -15.55
C ARG A 27 1.75 -4.80 -15.38
N LEU A 28 1.70 -3.62 -14.77
CA LEU A 28 2.91 -2.82 -14.55
C LEU A 28 3.87 -3.55 -13.61
N TRP A 29 3.37 -4.14 -12.53
CA TRP A 29 4.17 -4.94 -11.60
C TRP A 29 4.83 -6.16 -12.26
N MET A 30 4.16 -6.78 -13.24
CA MET A 30 4.73 -7.90 -13.99
C MET A 30 5.78 -7.47 -15.02
N LYS A 31 5.54 -6.34 -15.71
CA LYS A 31 6.42 -5.90 -16.81
C LYS A 31 7.64 -5.13 -16.35
N HIS A 32 7.48 -4.35 -15.28
CA HIS A 32 8.51 -3.41 -14.80
C HIS A 32 8.61 -3.42 -13.27
N PRO A 33 8.83 -4.58 -12.62
CA PRO A 33 8.90 -4.68 -11.15
C PRO A 33 9.96 -3.75 -10.54
N GLU A 34 11.06 -3.52 -11.26
CA GLU A 34 12.16 -2.65 -10.84
C GLU A 34 11.74 -1.19 -10.64
N ASN A 35 10.68 -0.73 -11.33
CA ASN A 35 10.18 0.64 -11.18
C ASN A 35 9.46 0.85 -9.84
N PHE A 36 9.10 -0.23 -9.17
CA PHE A 36 8.46 -0.20 -7.86
C PHE A 36 9.42 -0.53 -6.72
N ASP A 37 10.72 -0.71 -7.00
CA ASP A 37 11.71 -0.93 -5.96
C ASP A 37 12.13 0.41 -5.33
N PRO A 38 11.77 0.69 -4.06
CA PRO A 38 12.20 1.91 -3.39
C PRO A 38 13.72 2.01 -3.24
N ASN A 39 14.45 0.90 -3.44
CA ASN A 39 15.90 0.85 -3.33
C ASN A 39 16.64 1.17 -4.65
N LYS A 40 15.94 1.25 -5.79
CA LYS A 40 16.54 1.54 -7.09
C LYS A 40 17.04 2.99 -7.22
N GLY A 41 16.43 3.92 -6.48
CA GLY A 41 16.78 5.35 -6.52
C GLY A 41 16.94 5.97 -5.14
N SER A 42 17.74 7.05 -5.06
CA SER A 42 18.01 7.78 -3.81
C SER A 42 16.73 8.33 -3.18
N LEU A 43 15.81 8.88 -3.98
CA LEU A 43 14.54 9.44 -3.51
C LEU A 43 13.62 8.41 -2.85
N GLY A 44 13.58 7.18 -3.38
CA GLY A 44 12.78 6.09 -2.81
C GLY A 44 13.26 5.72 -1.41
N LYS A 45 14.57 5.56 -1.25
CA LYS A 45 15.22 5.30 0.05
C LYS A 45 15.00 6.44 1.04
N ILE A 46 15.18 7.70 0.60
CA ILE A 46 14.95 8.88 1.45
C ILE A 46 13.51 8.91 1.95
N ARG A 47 12.53 8.71 1.07
CA ARG A 47 11.11 8.69 1.47
C ARG A 47 10.84 7.58 2.47
N LEU A 48 11.32 6.36 2.23
CA LEU A 48 11.14 5.23 3.13
C LEU A 48 11.72 5.51 4.52
N ASN A 49 12.93 6.07 4.59
CA ASN A 49 13.58 6.39 5.86
C ASN A 49 12.88 7.54 6.58
N LYS A 50 12.53 8.63 5.88
CA LYS A 50 11.76 9.74 6.46
C LYS A 50 10.42 9.29 7.01
N THR A 51 9.71 8.39 6.33
CA THR A 51 8.45 7.84 6.83
C THR A 51 8.64 7.06 8.14
N LEU A 52 9.76 6.35 8.31
CA LEU A 52 10.06 5.65 9.55
C LEU A 52 10.45 6.60 10.69
N GLU A 53 10.97 7.77 10.37
CA GLU A 53 11.34 8.83 11.32
C GLU A 53 10.14 9.68 11.77
N VAL A 54 8.98 9.58 11.10
CA VAL A 54 7.75 10.29 11.52
C VAL A 54 7.35 9.94 12.95
N PHE A 55 7.65 8.71 13.39
CA PHE A 55 7.36 8.28 14.75
C PHE A 55 8.53 8.65 15.66
N PRO A 56 8.33 9.52 16.66
CA PRO A 56 9.38 9.82 17.63
C PRO A 56 9.74 8.54 18.41
N SER A 57 10.97 8.48 18.95
CA SER A 57 11.44 7.33 19.74
C SER A 57 10.58 7.05 20.98
N SER A 58 9.88 8.06 21.49
CA SER A 58 8.94 7.97 22.61
C SER A 58 7.54 7.47 22.19
N PHE A 59 7.27 7.29 20.90
CA PHE A 59 5.98 6.81 20.44
C PHE A 59 5.80 5.32 20.76
N SER A 60 4.89 5.02 21.70
CA SER A 60 4.50 3.64 21.97
C SER A 60 3.55 3.12 20.89
N PHE A 61 3.87 1.96 20.32
CA PHE A 61 3.02 1.21 19.40
C PHE A 61 2.13 0.18 20.11
N GLU A 62 2.17 0.12 21.45
CA GLU A 62 1.36 -0.83 22.21
C GLU A 62 -0.13 -0.61 21.96
N GLY A 63 -0.84 -1.71 21.70
CA GLY A 63 -2.27 -1.69 21.36
C GLY A 63 -2.60 -1.06 19.99
N LYS A 64 -1.63 -0.54 19.25
CA LYS A 64 -1.85 0.12 17.95
C LYS A 64 -1.60 -0.83 16.79
N LYS A 65 -2.26 -0.52 15.67
CA LYS A 65 -2.10 -1.21 14.39
C LYS A 65 -1.87 -0.17 13.30
N ILE A 66 -0.97 -0.47 12.36
CA ILE A 66 -0.72 0.36 11.18
C ILE A 66 -1.40 -0.28 9.98
N LEU A 67 -1.94 0.56 9.09
CA LEU A 67 -2.38 0.17 7.76
C LEU A 67 -1.44 0.79 6.72
N ASP A 68 -0.69 -0.05 6.00
CA ASP A 68 0.21 0.34 4.90
C ASP A 68 -0.58 0.29 3.58
N LEU A 69 -0.94 1.45 3.06
CA LEU A 69 -1.74 1.62 1.84
C LEU A 69 -0.85 1.73 0.60
N ALA A 70 -1.22 1.03 -0.47
CA ALA A 70 -0.39 0.89 -1.66
C ALA A 70 1.02 0.37 -1.28
N CYS A 71 1.03 -0.68 -0.45
CA CYS A 71 2.24 -1.19 0.20
C CYS A 71 3.27 -1.75 -0.78
N GLY A 72 2.91 -1.96 -2.05
CA GLY A 72 3.76 -2.61 -3.03
C GLY A 72 4.20 -4.00 -2.54
N LYS A 73 5.51 -4.29 -2.63
CA LYS A 73 6.14 -5.50 -2.07
C LYS A 73 6.37 -5.46 -0.55
N GLY A 74 5.83 -4.44 0.12
CA GLY A 74 5.81 -4.30 1.57
C GLY A 74 7.13 -3.85 2.20
N ASP A 75 7.98 -3.09 1.52
CA ASP A 75 9.26 -2.63 2.10
C ASP A 75 9.09 -1.84 3.40
N LEU A 76 8.10 -0.94 3.46
CA LEU A 76 7.76 -0.19 4.66
C LEU A 76 7.19 -1.10 5.74
N SER A 77 6.16 -1.89 5.39
CA SER A 77 5.58 -2.92 6.26
C SER A 77 6.63 -3.81 6.92
N LYS A 78 7.57 -4.36 6.13
CA LYS A 78 8.65 -5.23 6.62
C LYS A 78 9.55 -4.51 7.64
N LYS A 79 9.85 -3.22 7.44
CA LYS A 79 10.64 -2.42 8.39
C LYS A 79 9.87 -2.08 9.66
N LEU A 80 8.58 -1.80 9.57
CA LEU A 80 7.70 -1.55 10.72
C LEU A 80 7.48 -2.82 11.56
N LEU A 81 7.30 -3.98 10.92
CA LEU A 81 7.20 -5.27 11.58
C LEU A 81 8.47 -5.59 12.39
N LYS A 82 9.67 -5.29 11.85
CA LYS A 82 10.94 -5.45 12.58
C LYS A 82 11.05 -4.58 13.84
N LYS A 83 10.24 -3.52 13.95
CA LYS A 83 10.13 -2.67 15.15
C LYS A 83 9.06 -3.20 16.13
N GLY A 84 8.51 -4.40 15.90
CA GLY A 84 7.47 -5.01 16.74
C GLY A 84 6.06 -4.48 16.49
N ILE A 85 5.85 -3.70 15.42
CA ILE A 85 4.58 -3.05 15.14
C ILE A 85 3.67 -4.01 14.37
N LYS A 86 2.39 -4.11 14.75
CA LYS A 86 1.39 -4.85 13.97
C LYS A 86 0.99 -4.04 12.73
N VAL A 87 1.13 -4.64 11.55
CA VAL A 87 0.86 -3.97 10.27
C VAL A 87 -0.11 -4.81 9.43
N ASP A 88 -1.20 -4.18 8.97
CA ASP A 88 -1.96 -4.65 7.82
C ASP A 88 -1.43 -3.95 6.58
N ALA A 89 -1.29 -4.68 5.48
CA ALA A 89 -0.79 -4.16 4.22
C ALA A 89 -1.82 -4.39 3.12
N CYS A 90 -2.05 -3.39 2.28
CA CYS A 90 -3.00 -3.46 1.18
C CYS A 90 -2.41 -2.82 -0.07
N ASP A 91 -2.55 -3.51 -1.21
CA ASP A 91 -2.23 -2.98 -2.52
C ASP A 91 -3.33 -3.36 -3.52
N ILE A 92 -3.57 -2.49 -4.50
CA ILE A 92 -4.51 -2.77 -5.59
C ILE A 92 -3.98 -3.89 -6.50
N SER A 93 -2.65 -4.01 -6.61
CA SER A 93 -1.96 -5.04 -7.37
C SER A 93 -1.82 -6.30 -6.53
N THR A 94 -2.48 -7.37 -6.96
CA THR A 94 -2.29 -8.71 -6.38
C THR A 94 -0.90 -9.25 -6.66
N ASN A 95 -0.23 -8.76 -7.71
CA ASN A 95 1.14 -9.17 -8.00
C ASN A 95 2.14 -8.53 -7.03
N ALA A 96 1.88 -7.29 -6.57
CA ALA A 96 2.74 -6.62 -5.60
C ALA A 96 2.88 -7.41 -4.30
N LEU A 97 1.78 -8.01 -3.84
CA LEU A 97 1.70 -8.80 -2.60
C LEU A 97 2.39 -10.17 -2.67
N LYS A 98 2.90 -10.58 -3.85
CA LYS A 98 3.57 -11.88 -4.05
C LYS A 98 5.10 -11.79 -4.04
N PHE A 99 5.67 -10.58 -3.96
CA PHE A 99 7.12 -10.33 -4.00
C PHE A 99 7.81 -10.38 -2.63
#